data_AF-A0A951MF22-F1
#
_entry.id   AF-A0A951MF22-F1
#
_cell.length_a   1.000
_cell.length_b   1.000
_cell.length_c   1.000
_cell.angle_alpha   90.00
_cell.angle_beta   90.00
_cell.angle_gamma   90.00
#
_symmetry.space_group_name_H-M   'P 1'
#
loop_
_entity.id
_entity.type
_entity.pdbx_description
1 polymer ?
#
loop_
_entity_poly.entity_id
_entity_poly.type
_entity_poly.pdbx_seq_one_letter_code
_entity_poly.pdbx_strand_id
1 'polypeptide(L)'
;MKKISLFVITAGMAMAVACSGGKSEEERYVYEGDKIVDEVTGDEYYMEEDNVITVKHTDGTTEKLAIDETPFFESALSEDYIQSLEARYRERKESLLVEKKEKLREARRSRYADLGDDELLERFRQAHRDNLDMPRQMDMMAELVDRGIVSEDEAPELLEIEPEMVDLEIEIEEPPMD
;
A
#
# COMPACT_ATOMS: atom_id res chain seq x y z
N MET A 1 -16.03 58.02 -20.72
CA MET A 1 -17.19 57.14 -21.05
C MET A 1 -16.68 56.11 -22.05
N LYS A 2 -16.74 54.79 -21.93
CA LYS A 2 -17.53 53.78 -21.18
C LYS A 2 -16.55 52.63 -20.84
N LYS A 3 -16.38 52.28 -19.56
CA LYS A 3 -17.00 51.14 -18.85
C LYS A 3 -16.56 49.76 -19.35
N ILE A 4 -15.69 49.17 -18.51
CA ILE A 4 -15.23 47.78 -18.41
C ILE A 4 -16.44 46.84 -18.45
N SER A 5 -16.45 45.86 -19.36
CA SER A 5 -17.38 44.73 -19.30
C SER A 5 -16.75 43.59 -18.51
N LEU A 6 -17.20 43.49 -17.27
CA LEU A 6 -17.08 42.36 -16.37
C LEU A 6 -17.96 41.22 -16.94
N PHE A 7 -17.35 40.11 -17.37
CA PHE A 7 -18.11 38.92 -17.74
C PHE A 7 -18.56 38.23 -16.44
N VAL A 8 -19.86 38.27 -16.23
CA VAL A 8 -20.58 37.79 -15.05
C VAL A 8 -20.66 36.27 -15.09
N ILE A 9 -20.12 35.65 -14.05
CA ILE A 9 -20.35 34.26 -13.65
C ILE A 9 -21.86 34.10 -13.41
N THR A 10 -22.56 33.47 -14.35
CA THR A 10 -23.95 33.02 -14.20
C THR A 10 -24.18 31.76 -15.02
N ALA A 11 -23.77 30.62 -14.47
CA ALA A 11 -24.41 29.35 -14.76
C ALA A 11 -25.31 29.03 -13.56
N GLY A 12 -26.48 29.67 -13.55
CA GLY A 12 -27.64 29.17 -12.82
C GLY A 12 -28.08 27.86 -13.46
N MET A 13 -28.37 26.83 -12.67
CA MET A 13 -29.65 26.66 -11.99
C MET A 13 -30.57 25.76 -12.82
N ALA A 14 -30.65 24.48 -12.44
CA ALA A 14 -31.87 23.68 -12.51
C ALA A 14 -31.58 22.23 -12.06
N MET A 15 -31.72 21.93 -10.78
CA MET A 15 -32.43 20.72 -10.36
C MET A 15 -33.12 21.02 -9.03
N ALA A 16 -34.38 21.41 -9.14
CA ALA A 16 -35.30 21.50 -8.02
C ALA A 16 -36.40 20.46 -8.26
N VAL A 17 -36.49 19.52 -7.32
CA VAL A 17 -37.71 18.87 -6.81
C VAL A 17 -38.26 17.62 -7.55
N ALA A 18 -38.17 16.51 -6.79
CA ALA A 18 -39.09 15.37 -6.69
C ALA A 18 -39.14 14.33 -7.81
N CYS A 19 -38.39 13.25 -7.61
CA CYS A 19 -38.97 11.91 -7.67
C CYS A 19 -39.01 11.36 -6.24
N SER A 20 -40.20 11.37 -5.64
CA SER A 20 -40.55 10.69 -4.40
C SER A 20 -40.69 9.18 -4.64
N GLY A 21 -39.63 8.55 -5.12
CA GLY A 21 -39.41 7.12 -5.02
C GLY A 21 -38.22 6.97 -4.09
N GLY A 22 -38.43 6.47 -2.87
CA GLY A 22 -37.29 6.09 -2.04
C GLY A 22 -36.42 5.18 -2.89
N LYS A 23 -35.17 5.56 -3.08
CA LYS A 23 -34.16 4.66 -3.63
C LYS A 23 -34.30 3.34 -2.87
N SER A 24 -34.37 2.23 -3.58
CA SER A 24 -34.27 0.93 -2.92
C SER A 24 -32.98 0.91 -2.08
N GLU A 25 -32.92 0.15 -0.99
CA GLU A 25 -31.70 0.07 -0.15
C GLU A 25 -30.45 -0.24 -1.00
N GLU A 26 -30.64 -0.91 -2.14
CA GLU A 26 -29.62 -1.26 -3.14
C GLU A 26 -29.11 -0.06 -3.97
N GLU A 27 -29.93 0.98 -4.19
CA GLU A 27 -29.56 2.19 -4.96
C GLU A 27 -28.92 3.28 -4.10
N ARG A 28 -28.88 3.08 -2.77
CA ARG A 28 -28.32 4.04 -1.81
C ARG A 28 -26.79 4.01 -1.77
N TYR A 29 -26.19 2.85 -2.02
CA TYR A 29 -24.76 2.62 -1.87
C TYR A 29 -24.10 2.50 -3.24
N VAL A 30 -23.17 3.41 -3.53
CA VAL A 30 -22.50 3.49 -4.84
C VAL A 30 -21.02 3.18 -4.70
N TYR A 31 -20.49 2.45 -5.69
CA TYR A 31 -19.07 2.18 -5.83
C TYR A 31 -18.34 3.38 -6.44
N GLU A 32 -17.37 3.93 -5.71
CA GLU A 32 -16.51 5.00 -6.21
C GLU A 32 -15.04 4.68 -5.96
N GLY A 33 -14.33 4.16 -6.97
CA GLY A 33 -12.92 3.83 -6.79
C GLY A 33 -12.78 2.85 -5.62
N ASP A 34 -11.97 3.19 -4.61
CA ASP A 34 -11.62 2.38 -3.44
C ASP A 34 -12.61 2.40 -2.27
N LYS A 35 -13.81 2.98 -2.46
CA LYS A 35 -14.80 3.16 -1.38
C LYS A 35 -16.24 2.92 -1.84
N ILE A 36 -17.11 2.64 -0.87
CA ILE A 36 -18.56 2.75 -0.99
C ILE A 36 -18.96 4.13 -0.50
N VAL A 37 -19.86 4.79 -1.22
CA VAL A 37 -20.46 6.04 -0.78
C VAL A 37 -21.95 5.82 -0.56
N ASP A 38 -22.42 6.14 0.64
CA ASP A 38 -23.85 6.28 0.92
C ASP A 38 -24.34 7.60 0.34
N GLU A 39 -25.11 7.55 -0.75
CA GLU A 39 -25.60 8.75 -1.43
C GLU A 39 -26.64 9.53 -0.61
N VAL A 40 -27.15 8.98 0.49
CA VAL A 40 -28.12 9.63 1.38
C VAL A 40 -27.40 10.37 2.52
N THR A 41 -26.44 9.72 3.19
CA THR A 41 -25.73 10.32 4.33
C THR A 41 -24.44 11.03 3.92
N GLY A 42 -23.85 10.64 2.79
CA GLY A 42 -22.52 11.04 2.35
C GLY A 42 -21.38 10.31 3.04
N ASP A 43 -21.67 9.24 3.79
CA ASP A 43 -20.65 8.46 4.48
C ASP A 43 -19.82 7.64 3.48
N GLU A 44 -18.51 7.60 3.71
CA GLU A 44 -17.55 6.88 2.89
C GLU A 44 -17.10 5.62 3.64
N TYR A 45 -17.27 4.44 3.03
CA TYR A 45 -16.87 3.15 3.58
C TYR A 45 -15.69 2.61 2.79
N TYR A 46 -14.58 2.32 3.45
CA TYR A 46 -13.38 1.81 2.80
C TYR A 46 -12.64 0.85 3.73
N MET A 47 -11.76 0.03 3.16
CA MET A 47 -11.04 -1.01 3.90
C MET A 47 -9.57 -0.63 4.04
N GLU A 48 -9.11 -0.50 5.28
CA GLU A 48 -7.70 -0.24 5.62
C GLU A 48 -7.06 -1.39 6.40
N GLU A 49 -7.88 -2.28 6.97
CA GLU A 49 -7.51 -3.40 7.82
C GLU A 49 -8.32 -4.64 7.40
N ASP A 50 -7.73 -5.82 7.58
CA ASP A 50 -8.37 -7.08 7.21
C ASP A 50 -9.70 -7.26 7.96
N ASN A 51 -10.78 -7.50 7.21
CA ASN A 51 -12.13 -7.71 7.72
C ASN A 51 -12.74 -6.53 8.52
N VAL A 52 -12.21 -5.32 8.35
CA VAL A 52 -12.71 -4.11 9.03
C VAL A 52 -13.01 -3.03 8.00
N ILE A 53 -14.22 -2.47 8.08
CA ILE A 53 -14.64 -1.33 7.29
C ILE A 53 -14.47 -0.07 8.13
N THR A 54 -13.65 0.85 7.65
CA THR A 54 -13.57 2.21 8.18
C THR A 54 -14.68 3.02 7.52
N VAL A 55 -15.55 3.61 8.33
CA VAL A 55 -16.55 4.57 7.89
C VAL A 55 -16.04 5.96 8.21
N LYS A 56 -16.09 6.85 7.24
CA LYS A 56 -15.79 8.26 7.42
C LYS A 56 -17.05 9.07 7.17
N HIS A 57 -17.48 9.74 8.22
CA HIS A 57 -18.66 10.57 8.19
C HIS A 57 -18.38 11.93 7.55
N THR A 58 -19.45 12.57 7.10
CA THR A 58 -19.38 13.91 6.48
C THR A 58 -18.85 15.00 7.42
N ASP A 59 -18.93 14.80 8.74
CA ASP A 59 -18.34 15.69 9.75
C ASP A 59 -16.84 15.45 9.98
N GLY A 60 -16.26 14.47 9.28
CA GLY A 60 -14.85 14.09 9.35
C GLY A 60 -14.51 13.11 10.46
N THR A 61 -15.49 12.69 11.27
CA THR A 61 -15.28 11.62 12.25
C THR A 61 -15.18 10.26 11.55
N THR A 62 -14.50 9.32 12.19
CA THR A 62 -14.33 7.97 11.66
C THR A 62 -14.74 6.93 12.69
N GLU A 63 -15.34 5.85 12.22
CA GLU A 63 -15.66 4.66 13.00
C GLU A 63 -15.16 3.41 12.29
N LYS A 64 -14.99 2.33 13.06
CA LYS A 64 -14.59 1.02 12.55
C LYS A 64 -15.72 0.05 12.81
N LEU A 65 -16.16 -0.62 11.77
CA LEU A 65 -17.22 -1.63 11.80
C LEU A 65 -16.64 -2.96 11.33
N ALA A 66 -17.12 -4.05 11.91
CA ALA A 66 -16.95 -5.34 11.27
C ALA A 66 -17.76 -5.38 9.97
N ILE A 67 -17.35 -6.22 9.00
CA ILE A 67 -18.05 -6.32 7.70
C ILE A 67 -19.54 -6.67 7.88
N ASP A 68 -19.85 -7.55 8.84
CA ASP A 68 -21.20 -7.99 9.17
C ASP A 68 -22.05 -6.93 9.87
N GLU A 69 -21.43 -5.86 10.38
CA GLU A 69 -22.12 -4.70 10.96
C GLU A 69 -22.44 -3.62 9.93
N THR A 70 -22.00 -3.79 8.67
CA THR A 70 -22.25 -2.79 7.64
C THR A 70 -23.71 -2.82 7.14
N PRO A 71 -24.31 -1.65 6.81
CA PRO A 71 -25.71 -1.58 6.37
C PRO A 71 -26.01 -2.31 5.06
N PHE A 72 -24.98 -2.65 4.29
CA PHE A 72 -25.06 -3.34 3.00
C PHE A 72 -24.62 -4.81 3.08
N PHE A 73 -24.34 -5.33 4.28
CA PHE A 73 -24.10 -6.75 4.50
C PHE A 73 -25.33 -7.58 4.07
N GLU A 74 -25.12 -8.74 3.45
CA GLU A 74 -26.15 -9.62 2.85
C GLU A 74 -27.03 -9.01 1.73
N SER A 75 -26.82 -7.75 1.33
CA SER A 75 -27.52 -7.14 0.19
C SER A 75 -27.02 -7.68 -1.16
N ALA A 76 -27.68 -7.34 -2.28
CA ALA A 76 -27.17 -7.67 -3.62
C ALA A 76 -25.77 -7.07 -3.91
N LEU A 77 -25.35 -6.07 -3.13
CA LEU A 77 -23.98 -5.57 -3.13
C LEU A 77 -23.02 -6.48 -2.34
N SER A 78 -23.46 -7.30 -1.40
CA SER A 78 -22.61 -7.80 -0.31
C SER A 78 -21.52 -8.79 -0.69
N GLU A 79 -21.69 -9.66 -1.69
CA GLU A 79 -20.66 -10.66 -1.99
C GLU A 79 -19.64 -10.13 -3.00
N ASP A 80 -20.09 -9.82 -4.22
CA ASP A 80 -19.19 -9.36 -5.29
C ASP A 80 -18.47 -8.05 -4.92
N TYR A 81 -19.17 -7.14 -4.23
CA TYR A 81 -18.59 -5.85 -3.85
C TYR A 81 -17.55 -6.02 -2.73
N ILE A 82 -17.87 -6.75 -1.66
CA ILE A 82 -16.95 -6.97 -0.54
C ILE A 82 -15.71 -7.72 -1.04
N GLN A 83 -15.90 -8.76 -1.86
CA GLN A 83 -14.78 -9.46 -2.50
C GLN A 83 -13.92 -8.50 -3.33
N SER A 84 -14.53 -7.56 -4.06
CA SER A 84 -13.78 -6.55 -4.82
C SER A 84 -12.99 -5.60 -3.92
N LEU A 85 -13.52 -5.21 -2.75
CA LEU A 85 -12.81 -4.37 -1.78
C LEU A 85 -11.62 -5.12 -1.18
N GLU A 86 -11.83 -6.37 -0.77
CA GLU A 86 -10.76 -7.22 -0.23
C GLU A 86 -9.65 -7.46 -1.25
N ALA A 87 -10.00 -7.76 -2.50
CA ALA A 87 -9.04 -7.96 -3.58
C ALA A 87 -8.17 -6.70 -3.80
N ARG A 88 -8.78 -5.51 -3.83
CA ARG A 88 -8.05 -4.25 -4.01
C ARG A 88 -7.24 -3.85 -2.79
N TYR A 89 -7.74 -4.13 -1.58
CA TYR A 89 -6.96 -3.94 -0.36
C TYR A 89 -5.69 -4.80 -0.38
N ARG A 90 -5.82 -6.06 -0.80
CA ARG A 90 -4.69 -6.98 -0.98
C ARG A 90 -3.69 -6.47 -2.02
N GLU A 91 -4.17 -6.09 -3.20
CA GLU A 91 -3.33 -5.52 -4.28
C GLU A 91 -2.61 -4.25 -3.81
N ARG A 92 -3.30 -3.36 -3.10
CA ARG A 92 -2.70 -2.15 -2.52
C ARG A 92 -1.63 -2.50 -1.48
N LYS A 93 -1.87 -3.48 -0.61
CA LYS A 93 -0.91 -3.95 0.39
C LYS A 93 0.34 -4.52 -0.28
N GLU A 94 0.17 -5.34 -1.31
CA GLU A 94 1.28 -5.88 -2.10
C GLU A 94 2.08 -4.77 -2.79
N SER A 95 1.40 -3.83 -3.45
CA SER A 95 2.04 -2.67 -4.08
C SER A 95 2.83 -1.82 -3.07
N LEU A 96 2.27 -1.55 -1.89
CA LEU A 96 2.96 -0.81 -0.82
C LEU A 96 4.13 -1.58 -0.24
N LEU A 97 4.04 -2.90 -0.16
CA LEU A 97 5.17 -3.74 0.22
C LEU A 97 6.28 -3.61 -0.81
N VAL A 98 6.00 -3.80 -2.10
CA VAL A 98 6.97 -3.63 -3.19
C VAL A 98 7.61 -2.23 -3.15
N GLU A 99 6.82 -1.17 -2.99
CA GLU A 99 7.36 0.19 -2.90
C GLU A 99 8.30 0.38 -1.71
N LYS A 100 7.93 -0.12 -0.52
CA LYS A 100 8.80 -0.04 0.68
C LYS A 100 10.07 -0.86 0.49
N LYS A 101 9.95 -2.03 -0.10
CA LYS A 101 11.03 -2.97 -0.43
C LYS A 101 12.04 -2.30 -1.36
N GLU A 102 11.58 -1.67 -2.45
CA GLU A 102 12.43 -0.89 -3.37
C GLU A 102 13.09 0.32 -2.69
N LYS A 103 12.37 1.05 -1.83
CA LYS A 103 12.98 2.16 -1.06
C LYS A 103 14.10 1.68 -0.15
N LEU A 104 13.97 0.50 0.47
CA LEU A 104 15.03 -0.08 1.30
C LEU A 104 16.25 -0.47 0.46
N ARG A 105 16.04 -1.08 -0.72
CA ARG A 105 17.11 -1.41 -1.67
C ARG A 105 17.83 -0.14 -2.15
N GLU A 106 17.09 0.90 -2.54
CA GLU A 106 17.66 2.17 -2.98
C GLU A 106 18.46 2.85 -1.85
N ALA A 107 17.93 2.84 -0.62
CA ALA A 107 18.64 3.38 0.54
C ALA A 107 19.95 2.62 0.82
N ARG A 108 19.96 1.30 0.65
CA ARG A 108 21.16 0.46 0.78
C ARG A 108 22.18 0.78 -0.30
N ARG A 109 21.77 0.77 -1.58
CA ARG A 109 22.64 1.13 -2.72
C ARG A 109 23.25 2.51 -2.53
N SER A 110 22.44 3.48 -2.10
CA SER A 110 22.90 4.84 -1.78
C SER A 110 23.95 4.87 -0.67
N ARG A 111 23.80 4.04 0.37
CA ARG A 111 24.77 3.93 1.48
C ARG A 111 26.15 3.45 1.01
N TYR A 112 26.19 2.57 0.02
CA TYR A 112 27.43 1.94 -0.47
C TYR A 112 27.86 2.43 -1.86
N ALA A 113 27.20 3.44 -2.43
CA ALA A 113 27.43 3.93 -3.79
C ALA A 113 28.87 4.39 -4.05
N ASP A 114 29.53 4.94 -3.03
CA ASP A 114 30.91 5.43 -3.11
C ASP A 114 31.97 4.32 -2.96
N LEU A 115 31.56 3.10 -2.60
CA LEU A 115 32.48 1.97 -2.40
C LEU A 115 32.53 1.12 -3.67
N GLY A 116 33.76 0.80 -4.11
CA GLY A 116 33.97 -0.26 -5.09
C GLY A 116 33.73 -1.65 -4.49
N ASP A 117 33.52 -2.64 -5.35
CA ASP A 117 33.15 -4.00 -4.94
C ASP A 117 34.18 -4.66 -4.01
N ASP A 118 35.47 -4.56 -4.36
CA ASP A 118 36.57 -5.05 -3.53
C ASP A 118 36.64 -4.33 -2.17
N GLU A 119 36.36 -3.03 -2.14
CA GLU A 119 36.36 -2.25 -0.90
C GLU A 119 35.20 -2.66 0.01
N LEU A 120 34.00 -2.83 -0.56
CA LEU A 120 32.83 -3.28 0.18
C LEU A 120 33.06 -4.67 0.78
N LEU A 121 33.64 -5.60 0.02
CA LEU A 121 33.96 -6.95 0.49
C LEU A 121 35.00 -6.92 1.61
N GLU A 122 36.03 -6.09 1.49
CA GLU A 122 37.04 -5.96 2.56
C GLU A 122 36.43 -5.32 3.81
N ARG A 123 35.53 -4.34 3.66
CA ARG A 123 34.79 -3.76 4.79
C ARG A 123 33.88 -4.77 5.48
N PHE A 124 33.20 -5.62 4.72
CA PHE A 124 32.42 -6.73 5.28
C PHE A 124 33.33 -7.65 6.10
N ARG A 125 34.45 -8.13 5.52
CA ARG A 125 35.39 -9.02 6.22
C ARG A 125 35.95 -8.39 7.49
N GLN A 126 36.28 -7.10 7.44
CA GLN A 126 36.77 -6.37 8.60
C GLN A 126 35.67 -6.26 9.66
N ALA A 127 34.43 -5.94 9.27
CA ALA A 127 33.31 -5.86 10.19
C ALA A 127 33.00 -7.20 10.87
N HIS A 128 33.06 -8.28 10.12
CA HIS A 128 32.90 -9.63 10.65
C HIS A 128 34.01 -9.99 11.64
N ARG A 129 35.28 -9.75 11.27
CA ARG A 129 36.44 -9.93 12.17
C ARG A 129 36.33 -9.11 13.46
N ASP A 130 35.80 -7.90 13.36
CA ASP A 130 35.63 -6.99 14.50
C ASP A 130 34.37 -7.28 15.34
N ASN A 131 33.57 -8.30 14.97
CA ASN A 131 32.28 -8.61 15.59
C ASN A 131 31.34 -7.40 15.67
N LEU A 132 31.27 -6.62 14.58
CA LEU A 132 30.26 -5.57 14.43
C LEU A 132 28.85 -6.16 14.50
N ASP A 133 27.85 -5.32 14.73
CA ASP A 133 26.48 -5.79 14.86
C ASP A 133 25.99 -6.51 13.58
N MET A 134 25.33 -7.66 13.77
CA MET A 134 24.84 -8.51 12.68
C MET A 134 23.96 -7.75 11.66
N PRO A 135 23.07 -6.82 12.05
CA PRO A 135 22.30 -6.03 11.08
C PRO A 135 23.16 -5.26 10.08
N ARG A 136 24.27 -4.66 10.52
CA ARG A 136 25.22 -4.01 9.61
C ARG A 136 25.94 -5.00 8.71
N GLN A 137 26.32 -6.16 9.24
CA GLN A 137 26.95 -7.21 8.45
C GLN A 137 26.00 -7.71 7.35
N MET A 138 24.73 -7.93 7.68
CA MET A 138 23.68 -8.31 6.73
C MET A 138 23.40 -7.21 5.70
N ASP A 139 23.39 -5.93 6.08
CA ASP A 139 23.19 -4.82 5.12
C ASP A 139 24.32 -4.76 4.07
N MET A 140 25.58 -4.97 4.50
CA MET A 140 26.72 -5.07 3.59
C MET A 140 26.67 -6.32 2.73
N MET A 141 26.33 -7.48 3.31
CA MET A 141 26.21 -8.73 2.58
C MET A 141 25.11 -8.66 1.52
N ALA A 142 23.97 -8.07 1.85
CA ALA A 142 22.86 -7.93 0.92
C ALA A 142 23.21 -6.99 -0.26
N GLU A 143 24.06 -5.98 -0.06
CA GLU A 143 24.61 -5.19 -1.16
C GLU A 143 25.62 -5.99 -2.00
N LEU A 144 26.49 -6.80 -1.37
CA LEU A 144 27.43 -7.67 -2.08
C LEU A 144 26.72 -8.70 -2.95
N VAL A 145 25.59 -9.22 -2.47
CA VAL A 145 24.69 -10.11 -3.21
C VAL A 145 24.01 -9.37 -4.37
N ASP A 146 23.43 -8.20 -4.12
CA ASP A 146 22.76 -7.40 -5.17
C ASP A 146 23.72 -6.98 -6.31
N ARG A 147 25.02 -6.82 -6.00
CA ARG A 147 26.07 -6.56 -6.99
C ARG A 147 26.63 -7.82 -7.68
N GLY A 148 26.22 -9.01 -7.25
CA GLY A 148 26.69 -10.29 -7.78
C GLY A 148 28.13 -10.64 -7.39
N ILE A 149 28.64 -10.07 -6.30
CA ILE A 149 30.00 -10.35 -5.77
C ILE A 149 30.01 -11.59 -4.89
N VAL A 150 28.91 -11.83 -4.19
CA VAL A 150 28.64 -13.01 -3.37
C VAL A 150 27.33 -13.62 -3.83
N SER A 151 27.25 -14.94 -3.94
CA SER A 151 25.97 -15.60 -4.21
C SER A 151 25.12 -15.73 -2.93
N GLU A 152 23.80 -15.78 -3.06
CA GLU A 152 22.88 -15.99 -1.93
C GLU A 152 23.19 -17.27 -1.17
N ASP A 153 23.61 -18.32 -1.87
CA ASP A 153 24.00 -19.60 -1.28
C ASP A 153 25.28 -19.49 -0.43
N GLU A 154 26.21 -18.61 -0.81
CA GLU A 154 27.48 -18.39 -0.09
C GLU A 154 27.33 -17.42 1.09
N ALA A 155 26.29 -16.57 1.07
CA ALA A 155 26.10 -15.52 2.07
C ALA A 155 25.91 -16.05 3.52
N PRO A 156 25.15 -17.12 3.80
CA PRO A 156 25.06 -17.72 5.14
C PRO A 156 26.41 -18.19 5.67
N GLU A 157 27.22 -18.81 4.81
CA GLU A 157 28.54 -19.32 5.18
C GLU A 157 29.47 -18.15 5.56
N LEU A 158 29.45 -17.07 4.76
CA LEU A 158 30.26 -15.88 5.02
C LEU A 158 29.80 -15.10 6.26
N LEU A 159 28.51 -15.16 6.61
CA LEU A 159 27.95 -14.56 7.82
C LEU A 159 28.07 -15.46 9.05
N GLU A 160 28.51 -16.72 8.87
CA GLU A 160 28.57 -17.75 9.91
C GLU A 160 27.23 -18.00 10.61
N ILE A 161 26.13 -17.99 9.84
CA ILE A 161 24.78 -18.24 10.33
C ILE A 161 24.09 -19.37 9.58
N GLU A 162 23.05 -19.93 10.17
CA GLU A 162 22.21 -20.93 9.52
C GLU A 162 21.51 -20.32 8.30
N PRO A 163 21.42 -21.03 7.15
CA PRO A 163 20.77 -20.51 5.94
C PRO A 163 19.35 -20.01 6.17
N GLU A 164 18.59 -20.64 7.07
CA GLU A 164 17.22 -20.25 7.42
C GLU A 164 17.11 -18.87 8.09
N MET A 165 18.23 -18.33 8.58
CA MET A 165 18.29 -16.99 9.19
C MET A 165 18.71 -15.90 8.19
N VAL A 166 19.01 -16.27 6.95
CA VAL A 166 19.44 -15.38 5.88
C VAL A 166 18.24 -15.01 5.02
N ASP A 167 17.56 -13.95 5.43
CA ASP A 167 16.59 -13.25 4.58
C ASP A 167 17.28 -12.01 3.99
N LEU A 168 18.09 -12.22 2.94
CA LEU A 168 18.78 -11.15 2.20
C LEU A 168 17.95 -10.69 1.01
N GLU A 169 17.16 -11.61 0.45
CA GLU A 169 16.19 -11.32 -0.57
C GLU A 169 14.91 -10.81 0.07
N ILE A 170 14.68 -9.53 -0.18
CA ILE A 170 13.32 -9.06 -0.22
C ILE A 170 12.66 -9.66 -1.49
N GLU A 171 12.29 -10.94 -1.46
CA GLU A 171 11.71 -11.65 -2.61
C GLU A 171 10.44 -10.92 -3.09
N ILE A 172 10.39 -10.58 -4.37
CA ILE A 172 9.15 -10.20 -5.05
C ILE A 172 8.75 -11.47 -5.80
N GLU A 173 8.14 -12.41 -5.10
CA GLU A 173 7.37 -13.42 -5.82
C GLU A 173 6.24 -12.68 -6.54
N GLU A 174 6.23 -12.73 -7.87
CA GLU A 174 5.04 -12.38 -8.63
C GLU A 174 3.90 -13.28 -8.12
N PRO A 175 2.73 -12.73 -7.76
CA PRO A 175 1.62 -13.57 -7.35
C PRO A 175 1.29 -14.56 -8.46
N PRO A 176 0.93 -15.82 -8.13
CA PRO A 176 0.51 -16.77 -9.15
C PRO A 176 -0.60 -16.15 -9.99
N MET A 177 -0.41 -16.09 -11.30
CA MET A 177 -1.48 -15.77 -12.23
C MET A 177 -2.45 -16.95 -12.26
N ASP A 178 -3.46 -16.93 -11.38
CA ASP A 178 -4.67 -17.75 -11.48
C ASP A 178 -5.79 -16.99 -12.22
#